data_AF-A0A140NH03-F1
#
_entry.id   AF-A0A140NH03-F1
#
_cell.length_a   1.000
_cell.length_b   1.000
_cell.length_c   1.000
_cell.angle_alpha   90.00
_cell.angle_beta   90.00
_cell.angle_gamma   90.00
#
_symmetry.space_group_name_H-M   'P 1'
#
loop_
_entity.id
_entity.type
_entity.pdbx_description
1 polymer ?
#
loop_
_entity_poly.entity_id
_entity_poly.type
_entity_poly.pdbx_seq_one_letter_code
_entity_poly.pdbx_strand_id
1 'polypeptide(L)' 'MKYKLIIGVCIVITCIFLYLLAMDSLCDQGGENFIFGICQITDLLPF' A
#
# COMPACT_ATOMS: atom_id res chain seq x y z
N MET A 1 -5.24 -27.16 8.27
CA MET A 1 -4.64 -25.94 8.86
C MET A 1 -4.00 -25.00 7.84
N LYS A 2 -3.32 -25.48 6.79
CA LYS A 2 -2.66 -24.63 5.76
C LYS A 2 -3.58 -23.60 5.08
N TYR A 3 -4.83 -23.96 4.78
CA TYR A 3 -5.78 -23.05 4.11
C TYR A 3 -6.14 -21.80 4.92
N LYS A 4 -6.23 -21.90 6.27
CA LYS A 4 -6.49 -20.75 7.14
C LYS A 4 -5.33 -19.76 7.12
N LEU A 5 -4.11 -20.27 7.03
CA LEU A 5 -2.89 -19.47 6.95
C LEU A 5 -2.81 -18.75 5.59
N ILE A 6 -3.13 -19.46 4.50
CA ILE A 6 -3.21 -18.88 3.15
C ILE A 6 -4.26 -17.75 3.11
N ILE A 7 -5.45 -17.97 3.65
CA ILE A 7 -6.50 -16.95 3.71
C ILE A 7 -6.03 -15.74 4.53
N GLY A 8 -5.40 -15.97 5.68
CA GLY A 8 -4.85 -14.90 6.51
C GLY A 8 -3.79 -14.07 5.77
N VAL A 9 -2.87 -14.74 5.06
CA VAL A 9 -1.84 -14.08 4.25
C VAL A 9 -2.46 -13.28 3.10
N CYS A 10 -3.46 -13.82 2.40
CA CYS A 10 -4.17 -13.09 1.36
C CYS A 10 -4.84 -11.82 1.90
N ILE A 11 -5.51 -11.90 3.05
CA ILE A 11 -6.16 -10.74 3.68
C ILE A 11 -5.11 -9.67 4.03
N VAL A 12 -3.99 -10.07 4.64
CA VAL A 12 -2.90 -9.14 5.00
C VAL A 12 -2.34 -8.47 3.75
N ILE A 13 -2.10 -9.23 2.67
CA ILE A 13 -1.62 -8.68 1.40
C ILE A 13 -2.62 -7.69 0.81
N THR A 14 -3.91 -8.02 0.79
CA THR A 14 -4.96 -7.11 0.29
C THR A 14 -5.05 -5.84 1.13
N CYS A 15 -4.95 -5.93 2.46
CA CYS A 15 -4.93 -4.75 3.33
C CYS A 15 -3.71 -3.86 3.06
N ILE A 16 -2.53 -4.45 2.88
CA ILE A 16 -1.31 -3.69 2.54
C ILE A 16 -1.47 -3.02 1.18
N PHE A 17 -2.02 -3.73 0.18
CA PHE A 17 -2.25 -3.18 -1.15
C PHE A 17 -3.21 -1.97 -1.11
N LEU A 18 -4.35 -2.10 -0.42
CA LEU A 18 -5.31 -1.00 -0.27
C LEU A 18 -4.72 0.19 0.51
N TYR A 19 -3.85 -0.07 1.49
CA TYR A 19 -3.16 0.97 2.24
C TYR A 19 -2.18 1.75 1.36
N LEU A 20 -1.40 1.05 0.53
CA LEU A 20 -0.48 1.69 -0.42
C LEU A 20 -1.23 2.48 -1.49
N LEU A 21 -2.34 1.95 -2.01
CA LEU A 21 -3.21 2.66 -2.96
C LEU A 21 -3.79 3.95 -2.37
N ALA A 22 -4.23 3.90 -1.11
CA ALA A 22 -4.74 5.08 -0.41
C ALA A 22 -3.64 6.12 -0.18
N MET A 23 -2.42 5.67 0.15
CA MET A 23 -1.24 6.53 0.28
C MET A 23 -0.88 7.23 -1.04
N ASP A 24 -0.93 6.51 -2.16
CA ASP A 24 -0.67 7.05 -3.49
C ASP A 24 -1.64 8.22 -3.82
N SER A 25 -2.93 7.98 -3.63
CA SER A 25 -3.97 9.02 -3.80
C SER A 25 -3.79 10.24 -2.88
N LEU A 26 -3.24 10.05 -1.68
CA LEU A 26 -2.94 11.15 -0.76
C LEU A 26 -1.68 11.93 -1.17
N CYS A 27 -0.72 11.26 -1.81
CA CYS A 27 0.48 11.91 -2.33
C CYS A 27 0.24 12.71 -3.60
N ASP A 28 -0.63 12.23 -4.50
CA ASP A 28 -1.10 13.01 -5.64
C ASP A 28 -1.79 14.32 -5.18
N GLN A 29 -2.50 14.27 -4.06
CA GLN A 29 -3.21 15.43 -3.49
C GLN A 29 -2.31 16.43 -2.72
N GLY A 30 -0.99 16.24 -2.69
CA GLY A 30 -0.06 17.27 -2.23
C GLY A 30 -0.08 17.53 -0.72
N GLY A 31 -0.21 16.49 0.10
CA GLY A 31 -0.04 16.59 1.56
C GLY A 31 1.41 16.95 1.93
N GLU A 32 1.65 18.23 2.21
CA GLU A 32 2.92 18.93 2.43
C GLU A 32 3.93 18.36 3.47
N ASN A 33 3.63 17.23 4.12
CA ASN A 33 4.52 16.57 5.09
C ASN A 33 4.50 15.02 5.05
N PHE A 34 3.82 14.38 4.10
CA PHE A 34 3.74 12.92 4.04
C PHE A 34 4.95 12.33 3.31
N ILE A 35 6.04 12.16 4.07
CA ILE A 35 7.12 11.18 3.87
C ILE A 35 7.45 10.93 2.39
N PHE A 36 8.14 11.90 1.78
CA PHE A 36 8.65 11.89 0.41
C PHE A 36 9.27 10.55 -0.03
N GLY A 37 9.87 9.80 0.92
CA GLY A 37 10.50 8.51 0.66
C GLY A 37 9.54 7.36 0.33
N ILE A 38 8.31 7.34 0.88
CA ILE A 38 7.38 6.22 0.61
C ILE A 38 6.71 6.46 -0.73
N CYS A 39 6.27 7.68 -1.02
CA CYS A 39 5.65 7.99 -2.31
C CYS A 39 6.62 7.91 -3.48
N GLN A 40 7.90 8.21 -3.29
CA GLN A 40 8.91 7.95 -4.33
C GLN A 40 9.14 6.45 -4.60
N ILE A 41 8.92 5.57 -3.61
CA ILE A 41 8.98 4.10 -3.80
C ILE A 41 7.68 3.59 -4.43
N THR A 42 6.54 4.16 -4.05
CA THR A 42 5.22 3.84 -4.59
C THR A 42 5.09 4.28 -6.06
N ASP A 43 5.59 5.46 -6.43
CA ASP A 43 5.63 5.98 -7.82
C ASP A 43 6.50 5.12 -8.74
N LEU A 44 7.50 4.42 -8.18
CA LEU A 44 8.33 3.46 -8.90
C LEU A 44 7.61 2.12 -9.16
N LEU A 45 6.54 1.84 -8.43
CA LEU A 45 5.69 0.69 -8.66
C LEU A 45 4.58 1.10 -9.66
N PRO A 46 4.42 0.37 -10.78
CA PRO A 46 3.49 0.75 -11.85
C PRO A 46 2.05 0.33 -11.50
N PHE A 47 1.48 0.84 -10.40
CA PHE A 47 0.07 0.68 -10.05
C PHE A 47 -0.63 2.01 -9.88
#